data_AF-A0A947WUE7-F1
#
_entry.id   AF-A0A947WUE7-F1
#
_cell.length_a   1.000
_cell.length_b   1.000
_cell.length_c   1.000
_cell.angle_alpha   90.00
_cell.angle_beta   90.00
_cell.angle_gamma   90.00
#
_symmetry.space_group_name_H-M   'P 1'
#
loop_
_entity.id
_entity.type
_entity.pdbx_description
1 polymer ?
#
loop_
_entity_poly.entity_id
_entity_poly.type
_entity_poly.pdbx_seq_one_letter_code
_entity_poly.pdbx_strand_id
1 'polypeptide(L)'
;MISQQQYRFSLDEKKIKNLEMLLPQHQKLKTFISPATLNKVPKIYLIRYKSKVIYVGITAQSISNRLRYGLNAQGKNGYHGYKWKKIKEPLRLCIYTFKNDTEERVEAIEAEIVYLIRNKTGAWPEYQTEIHFHNATESEKKIAERIYNEI
;
A
#
# COMPACT_ATOMS: atom_id res chain seq x y z
N MET A 1 -7.54 -13.13 -9.96
CA MET A 1 -6.38 -12.58 -10.71
C MET A 1 -5.90 -11.33 -9.99
N ILE A 2 -4.60 -11.27 -9.67
CA ILE A 2 -3.98 -10.13 -8.98
C ILE A 2 -3.48 -9.16 -10.05
N SER A 3 -3.87 -7.89 -9.96
CA SER A 3 -3.38 -6.83 -10.85
C SER A 3 -2.50 -5.86 -10.08
N GLN A 4 -1.40 -5.43 -10.71
CA GLN A 4 -0.44 -4.50 -10.14
C GLN A 4 -0.53 -3.13 -10.81
N GLN A 5 -0.46 -2.07 -10.00
CA GLN A 5 -0.25 -0.70 -10.48
C GLN A 5 0.83 -0.04 -9.63
N GLN A 6 1.70 0.75 -10.28
CA GLN A 6 2.71 1.53 -9.58
C GLN A 6 2.57 3.00 -9.93
N TYR A 7 2.70 3.85 -8.92
CA TYR A 7 2.59 5.28 -9.05
C TYR A 7 3.77 5.98 -8.39
N ARG A 8 4.11 7.15 -8.93
CA ARG A 8 4.94 8.18 -8.28
C ARG A 8 4.05 9.38 -7.98
N PHE A 9 4.21 9.97 -6.81
CA PHE A 9 3.48 11.19 -6.43
C PHE A 9 4.25 11.98 -5.37
N SER A 10 3.92 13.26 -5.22
CA SER A 10 4.38 14.09 -4.12
C SER A 10 3.20 14.51 -3.23
N LEU A 11 3.50 14.95 -2.01
CA LEU A 11 2.51 15.49 -1.09
C LEU A 11 2.65 17.01 -0.97
N ASP A 12 1.53 17.70 -1.08
CA ASP A 12 1.39 19.13 -0.85
C ASP A 12 0.21 19.36 0.08
N GLU A 13 0.45 19.91 1.27
CA GLU A 13 -0.57 20.12 2.31
C GLU A 13 -1.53 18.92 2.51
N LYS A 14 -0.97 17.69 2.58
CA LYS A 14 -1.73 16.42 2.72
C LYS A 14 -2.57 16.04 1.49
N LYS A 15 -2.38 16.70 0.35
CA LYS A 15 -2.98 16.35 -0.94
C LYS A 15 -1.93 15.69 -1.84
N ILE A 16 -2.38 14.73 -2.63
CA ILE A 16 -1.56 14.08 -3.66
C ILE A 16 -1.40 15.05 -4.84
N LYS A 17 -0.16 15.24 -5.28
CA LYS A 17 0.23 16.05 -6.43
C LYS A 17 1.16 15.26 -7.33
N ASN A 18 1.33 15.74 -8.57
CA ASN A 18 2.26 15.17 -9.55
C ASN A 18 2.09 13.66 -9.71
N LEU A 19 0.84 13.19 -9.71
CA LEU A 19 0.54 11.77 -9.81
C LEU A 19 0.92 11.27 -11.20
N GLU A 20 1.75 10.24 -11.22
CA GLU A 20 2.24 9.60 -12.43
C GLU A 20 2.15 8.09 -12.23
N MET A 21 1.50 7.42 -13.16
CA MET A 21 1.57 5.98 -13.27
C MET A 21 2.93 5.60 -13.86
N LEU A 22 3.60 4.65 -13.20
CA LEU A 22 4.82 4.01 -13.68
C LEU A 22 4.50 2.66 -14.32
N LEU A 23 3.53 1.93 -13.75
CA LEU A 23 3.01 0.68 -14.28
C LEU A 23 1.49 0.64 -14.22
N PRO A 24 0.81 0.08 -15.24
CA PRO A 24 1.38 -0.61 -16.40
C PRO A 24 1.82 0.31 -17.56
N GLN A 25 1.48 1.60 -17.55
CA GLN A 25 1.93 2.55 -18.56
C GLN A 25 2.49 3.81 -17.90
N HIS A 26 3.60 4.34 -18.43
CA HIS A 26 4.16 5.61 -17.99
C HIS A 26 3.27 6.78 -18.42
N GLN A 27 2.45 7.29 -17.50
CA GLN A 27 1.46 8.33 -17.79
C GLN A 27 1.23 9.27 -16.62
N LYS A 28 1.26 10.59 -16.87
CA LYS A 28 0.80 11.59 -15.91
C LYS A 28 -0.72 11.55 -15.79
N LEU A 29 -1.23 11.52 -14.56
CA LEU A 29 -2.64 11.37 -14.27
C LEU A 29 -3.14 12.45 -13.31
N LYS A 30 -4.41 12.81 -13.43
CA LYS A 30 -5.09 13.67 -12.45
C LYS A 30 -5.60 12.88 -11.24
N THR A 31 -5.86 11.59 -11.42
CA THR A 31 -6.42 10.69 -10.39
C THR A 31 -5.96 9.26 -10.64
N PHE A 32 -6.07 8.40 -9.62
CA PHE A 32 -5.92 6.96 -9.76
C PHE A 32 -6.97 6.40 -10.73
N ILE A 33 -6.64 5.26 -11.36
CA ILE A 33 -7.50 4.57 -12.31
C ILE A 33 -7.78 3.14 -11.85
N SER A 34 -8.78 2.50 -12.47
CA SER A 34 -9.08 1.09 -12.23
C SER A 34 -7.85 0.21 -12.51
N PRO A 35 -7.60 -0.87 -11.74
CA PRO A 35 -8.45 -1.39 -10.65
C PRO A 35 -8.23 -0.79 -9.25
N ALA A 36 -7.23 0.08 -9.04
CA ALA A 36 -6.99 0.74 -7.74
C ALA A 36 -8.19 1.57 -7.23
N THR A 37 -9.09 1.97 -8.12
CA THR A 37 -10.30 2.74 -7.77
C THR A 37 -11.52 1.89 -7.42
N LEU A 38 -11.47 0.57 -7.57
CA LEU A 38 -12.59 -0.32 -7.23
C LEU A 38 -12.90 -0.27 -5.73
N ASN A 39 -14.17 -0.28 -5.36
CA ASN A 39 -14.61 -0.39 -3.96
C ASN A 39 -15.04 -1.83 -3.66
N LYS A 40 -15.02 -2.23 -2.38
CA LYS A 40 -15.35 -3.60 -1.91
C LYS A 40 -14.46 -4.67 -2.55
N VAL A 41 -13.25 -4.30 -2.93
CA VAL A 41 -12.25 -5.22 -3.50
C VAL A 41 -10.98 -5.05 -2.68
N PRO A 42 -10.48 -6.11 -2.01
CA PRO A 42 -9.26 -6.03 -1.22
C PRO A 42 -8.04 -5.61 -2.05
N LYS A 43 -7.20 -4.78 -1.46
CA LYS A 43 -5.96 -4.28 -2.05
C LYS A 43 -4.88 -4.24 -0.99
N ILE A 44 -3.68 -4.62 -1.36
CA ILE A 44 -2.46 -4.29 -0.60
C ILE A 44 -1.83 -3.08 -1.29
N TYR A 45 -1.42 -2.09 -0.51
CA TYR A 45 -0.65 -0.96 -0.99
C TYR A 45 0.61 -0.76 -0.15
N LEU A 46 1.72 -0.50 -0.83
CA LEU A 46 3.02 -0.27 -0.24
C LEU A 46 3.48 1.14 -0.58
N ILE A 47 3.96 1.87 0.43
CA ILE A 47 4.63 3.15 0.22
C ILE A 47 6.13 2.91 0.28
N ARG A 48 6.82 3.40 -0.74
CA ARG A 48 8.28 3.39 -0.81
C ARG A 48 8.81 4.80 -0.83
N TYR A 49 9.86 5.01 -0.08
CA TYR A 49 10.65 6.23 -0.08
C TYR A 49 12.11 5.86 -0.34
N LYS A 50 12.68 6.42 -1.41
CA LYS A 50 13.97 6.00 -1.96
C LYS A 50 13.94 4.49 -2.26
N SER A 51 14.90 3.71 -1.74
CA SER A 51 14.99 2.27 -1.92
C SER A 51 14.22 1.46 -0.86
N LYS A 52 13.58 2.10 0.13
CA LYS A 52 12.97 1.40 1.27
C LYS A 52 11.46 1.34 1.17
N VAL A 53 10.89 0.21 1.56
CA VAL A 53 9.46 0.11 1.90
C VAL A 53 9.28 0.68 3.29
N ILE A 54 8.43 1.70 3.40
CA ILE A 54 8.24 2.44 4.66
C ILE A 54 6.85 2.24 5.27
N TYR A 55 5.92 1.65 4.52
CA TYR A 55 4.57 1.34 4.99
C TYR A 55 3.95 0.27 4.09
N VAL A 56 3.25 -0.68 4.70
CA VAL A 56 2.37 -1.64 4.02
C VAL A 56 0.98 -1.50 4.65
N GLY A 57 -0.05 -1.52 3.82
CA GLY A 57 -1.42 -1.46 4.29
C GLY A 57 -2.37 -2.24 3.40
N ILE A 58 -3.48 -2.68 3.99
CA ILE A 58 -4.63 -3.26 3.30
C ILE A 58 -5.80 -2.27 3.21
N THR A 59 -6.62 -2.39 2.17
CA THR A 59 -7.93 -1.73 2.10
C THR A 59 -8.90 -2.38 1.10
N ALA A 60 -10.19 -2.42 1.43
CA ALA A 60 -11.25 -2.68 0.46
C ALA A 60 -11.79 -1.41 -0.24
N GLN A 61 -11.40 -0.21 0.22
CA GLN A 61 -11.82 1.08 -0.36
C GLN A 61 -11.06 1.36 -1.66
N SER A 62 -11.54 2.33 -2.45
CA SER A 62 -10.70 2.93 -3.50
C SER A 62 -9.44 3.55 -2.88
N ILE A 63 -8.30 3.45 -3.58
CA ILE A 63 -7.02 3.97 -3.09
C ILE A 63 -7.09 5.49 -2.89
N SER A 64 -7.80 6.22 -3.75
CA SER A 64 -8.06 7.64 -3.57
C SER A 64 -8.73 7.92 -2.22
N ASN A 65 -9.75 7.15 -1.85
CA ASN A 65 -10.46 7.33 -0.58
C ASN A 65 -9.60 6.93 0.62
N ARG A 66 -8.93 5.77 0.55
CA ARG A 66 -8.07 5.27 1.63
C ARG A 66 -6.93 6.23 1.95
N LEU A 67 -6.26 6.75 0.91
CA LEU A 67 -5.18 7.72 1.09
C LEU A 67 -5.71 9.05 1.61
N ARG A 68 -6.80 9.57 1.04
CA ARG A 68 -7.43 10.82 1.50
C ARG A 68 -7.82 10.73 2.98
N TYR A 69 -8.40 9.62 3.41
CA TYR A 69 -8.80 9.42 4.81
C TYR A 69 -7.58 9.46 5.75
N GLY A 70 -6.53 8.67 5.47
CA GLY A 70 -5.36 8.64 6.34
C GLY A 70 -4.48 9.91 6.28
N LEU A 71 -4.46 10.62 5.16
CA LEU A 71 -3.75 11.90 5.05
C LEU A 71 -4.44 13.01 5.86
N ASN A 72 -5.79 13.03 5.86
CA ASN A 72 -6.59 14.04 6.55
C ASN A 72 -6.94 13.71 8.00
N ALA A 73 -6.60 12.52 8.50
CA ALA A 73 -6.88 12.16 9.88
C ALA A 73 -6.26 13.15 10.89
N GLN A 74 -7.08 13.53 11.88
CA GLN A 74 -6.77 14.54 12.91
C GLN A 74 -6.70 13.96 14.32
N GLY A 75 -6.66 12.63 14.49
CA GLY A 75 -6.62 12.01 15.83
C GLY A 75 -7.98 11.67 16.43
N LYS A 76 -9.08 11.78 15.66
CA LYS A 76 -10.40 11.34 16.12
C LYS A 76 -10.33 9.86 16.52
N ASN A 77 -10.76 9.55 17.75
CA ASN A 77 -10.69 8.22 18.36
C ASN A 77 -9.27 7.63 18.41
N GLY A 78 -8.22 8.46 18.50
CA GLY A 78 -6.82 8.03 18.55
C GLY A 78 -6.18 7.74 17.18
N TYR A 79 -6.94 7.79 16.08
CA TYR A 79 -6.38 7.59 14.74
C TYR A 79 -5.80 8.89 14.16
N HIS A 80 -4.47 9.03 14.21
CA HIS A 80 -3.74 10.21 13.72
C HIS A 80 -3.37 10.15 12.22
N GLY A 81 -3.69 9.03 11.56
CA GLY A 81 -3.37 8.79 10.15
C GLY A 81 -1.93 8.42 9.89
N TYR A 82 -1.51 8.57 8.63
CA TYR A 82 -0.19 8.12 8.20
C TYR A 82 0.93 8.99 8.80
N LYS A 83 1.95 8.33 9.39
CA LYS A 83 3.16 9.02 9.87
C LYS A 83 4.03 9.54 8.72
N TRP A 84 4.06 8.82 7.60
CA TRP A 84 4.82 9.18 6.39
C TRP A 84 4.29 10.43 5.65
N LYS A 85 3.13 10.99 6.04
CA LYS A 85 2.56 12.20 5.42
C LYS A 85 3.40 13.47 5.56
N LYS A 86 4.48 13.40 6.36
CA LYS A 86 5.44 14.49 6.57
C LYS A 86 6.56 14.54 5.52
N ILE A 87 6.77 13.45 4.76
CA ILE A 87 7.80 13.40 3.70
C ILE A 87 7.42 14.36 2.58
N LYS A 88 8.38 15.17 2.12
CA LYS A 88 8.17 16.23 1.11
C LYS A 88 8.61 15.81 -0.28
N GLU A 89 9.51 14.85 -0.34
CA GLU A 89 10.02 14.29 -1.58
C GLU A 89 9.02 13.30 -2.22
N PRO A 90 9.17 13.01 -3.52
CA PRO A 90 8.31 12.05 -4.19
C PRO A 90 8.37 10.66 -3.56
N LEU A 91 7.18 10.07 -3.38
CA LEU A 91 6.97 8.72 -2.91
C LEU A 91 6.59 7.81 -4.09
N ARG A 92 6.87 6.51 -3.95
CA ARG A 92 6.30 5.49 -4.83
C ARG A 92 5.21 4.71 -4.09
N LEU A 93 4.16 4.39 -4.82
CA LEU A 93 3.02 3.63 -4.33
C LEU A 93 2.83 2.40 -5.23
N CYS A 94 3.03 1.22 -4.66
CA CYS A 94 2.77 -0.05 -5.32
C CYS A 94 1.43 -0.59 -4.83
N ILE A 95 0.54 -0.99 -5.73
CA ILE A 95 -0.82 -1.43 -5.40
C ILE A 95 -1.06 -2.79 -6.06
N TYR A 96 -1.50 -3.74 -5.25
CA TYR A 96 -1.92 -5.08 -5.67
C TYR A 96 -3.40 -5.23 -5.38
N THR A 97 -4.22 -5.43 -6.42
CA THR A 97 -5.68 -5.56 -6.29
C THR A 97 -6.11 -7.02 -6.47
N PHE A 98 -6.87 -7.54 -5.50
CA PHE A 98 -7.24 -8.95 -5.38
C PHE A 98 -8.74 -9.12 -5.66
N LYS A 99 -9.12 -9.17 -6.93
CA LYS A 99 -10.55 -9.16 -7.36
C LYS A 99 -11.39 -10.33 -6.84
N ASN A 100 -10.77 -11.47 -6.53
CA ASN A 100 -11.45 -12.72 -6.22
C ASN A 100 -11.03 -13.29 -4.84
N ASP A 101 -10.41 -12.48 -3.98
CA ASP A 101 -9.99 -12.91 -2.65
C ASP A 101 -10.78 -12.15 -1.57
N THR A 102 -10.81 -12.72 -0.37
CA THR A 102 -11.42 -12.10 0.81
C THR A 102 -10.46 -11.13 1.49
N GLU A 103 -10.98 -10.20 2.29
CA GLU A 103 -10.16 -9.26 3.05
C GLU A 103 -9.25 -9.98 4.06
N GLU A 104 -9.77 -11.01 4.75
CA GLU A 104 -9.03 -11.86 5.67
C GLU A 104 -7.81 -12.53 5.01
N ARG A 105 -8.01 -13.15 3.84
CA ARG A 105 -6.92 -13.77 3.08
C ARG A 105 -5.86 -12.75 2.66
N VAL A 106 -6.29 -11.56 2.24
CA VAL A 106 -5.37 -10.49 1.83
C VAL A 106 -4.66 -9.87 3.03
N GLU A 107 -5.27 -9.86 4.21
CA GLU A 107 -4.65 -9.42 5.47
C GLU A 107 -3.55 -10.39 5.91
N ALA A 108 -3.78 -11.71 5.77
CA ALA A 108 -2.73 -12.71 5.98
C ALA A 108 -1.54 -12.50 5.03
N ILE A 109 -1.80 -12.18 3.75
CA ILE A 109 -0.74 -11.87 2.77
C ILE A 109 0.01 -10.58 3.15
N GLU A 110 -0.70 -9.54 3.61
CA GLU A 110 -0.10 -8.30 4.09
C GLU A 110 0.88 -8.56 5.25
N ALA A 111 0.46 -9.34 6.24
CA ALA A 111 1.29 -9.69 7.39
C ALA A 111 2.56 -10.45 6.96
N GLU A 112 2.44 -11.40 6.04
CA GLU A 112 3.59 -12.14 5.48
C GLU A 112 4.55 -11.22 4.70
N ILE A 113 4.04 -10.25 3.93
CA ILE A 113 4.91 -9.26 3.25
C ILE A 113 5.72 -8.47 4.28
N VAL A 114 5.09 -8.00 5.35
CA VAL A 114 5.78 -7.21 6.37
C VAL A 114 6.80 -8.07 7.14
N TYR A 115 6.44 -9.33 7.44
CA TYR A 115 7.36 -10.30 8.01
C TYR A 115 8.58 -10.55 7.11
N LEU A 116 8.38 -10.74 5.80
CA LEU A 116 9.48 -10.88 4.84
C LEU A 116 10.39 -9.65 4.81
N ILE A 117 9.83 -8.44 4.82
CA ILE A 117 10.61 -7.20 4.92
C ILE A 117 11.47 -7.22 6.19
N ARG A 118 10.89 -7.57 7.35
CA ARG A 118 11.61 -7.65 8.62
C ARG A 118 12.74 -8.67 8.60
N ASN A 119 12.46 -9.84 8.03
CA ASN A 119 13.40 -10.95 7.95
C ASN A 119 14.58 -10.61 7.01
N LYS A 120 14.32 -9.97 5.87
CA LYS A 120 15.34 -9.67 4.86
C LYS A 120 16.15 -8.41 5.15
N THR A 121 15.53 -7.39 5.74
CA THR A 121 16.18 -6.09 5.98
C THR A 121 16.69 -5.91 7.41
N GLY A 122 16.29 -6.77 8.33
CA GLY A 122 16.58 -6.60 9.75
C GLY A 122 15.76 -5.49 10.43
N ALA A 123 14.79 -4.87 9.74
CA ALA A 123 13.97 -3.80 10.28
C ALA A 123 12.51 -3.89 9.82
N TRP A 124 11.59 -3.42 10.67
CA TRP A 124 10.20 -3.20 10.25
C TRP A 124 10.08 -1.99 9.32
N PRO A 125 9.06 -1.89 8.45
CA PRO A 125 8.79 -0.66 7.72
C PRO A 125 8.65 0.52 8.69
N GLU A 126 9.38 1.60 8.43
CA GLU A 126 9.63 2.71 9.39
C GLU A 126 8.35 3.33 9.97
N TYR A 127 7.28 3.40 9.18
CA TYR A 127 6.02 4.01 9.57
C TYR A 127 4.89 3.01 9.76
N GLN A 128 5.19 1.71 9.87
CA GLN A 128 4.20 0.70 10.20
C GLN A 128 3.62 0.99 11.59
N THR A 129 2.30 0.83 11.73
CA THR A 129 1.60 1.08 13.00
C THR A 129 0.91 -0.15 13.53
N GLU A 130 0.23 -0.89 12.65
CA GLU A 130 -0.60 -2.03 13.00
C GLU A 130 -0.47 -3.06 11.88
N ILE A 131 -0.41 -4.33 12.27
CA ILE A 131 -0.42 -5.51 11.41
C ILE A 131 -1.20 -6.57 12.17
N HIS A 132 -2.12 -7.26 11.51
CA HIS A 132 -2.80 -8.40 12.09
C HIS A 132 -2.19 -9.68 11.55
N PHE A 133 -1.50 -10.42 12.42
CA PHE A 133 -0.90 -11.69 12.05
C PHE A 133 -1.94 -12.81 12.13
N HIS A 134 -2.03 -13.57 11.05
CA HIS A 134 -2.84 -14.77 10.92
C HIS A 134 -1.96 -15.95 10.55
N ASN A 135 -2.45 -17.18 10.73
CA ASN A 135 -1.77 -18.38 10.25
C ASN A 135 -1.87 -18.46 8.72
N ALA A 136 -0.92 -17.85 8.02
CA ALA A 136 -0.89 -17.84 6.56
C ALA A 136 -0.67 -19.25 5.99
N THR A 137 -1.46 -19.59 4.99
CA THR A 137 -1.31 -20.80 4.17
C THR A 137 -0.08 -20.69 3.27
N GLU A 138 0.43 -21.82 2.77
CA GLU A 138 1.53 -21.84 1.80
C GLU A 138 1.20 -21.09 0.50
N SER A 139 -0.07 -21.02 0.12
CA SER A 139 -0.51 -20.22 -1.02
C SER A 139 -0.32 -18.72 -0.77
N GLU A 140 -0.66 -18.24 0.43
CA GLU A 140 -0.53 -16.83 0.81
C GLU A 140 0.93 -16.41 0.95
N LYS A 141 1.77 -17.27 1.55
CA LYS A 141 3.21 -17.05 1.63
C LYS A 141 3.85 -16.90 0.25
N LYS A 142 3.52 -17.79 -0.70
CA LYS A 142 4.01 -17.69 -2.10
C LYS A 142 3.60 -16.39 -2.77
N ILE A 143 2.38 -15.90 -2.51
CA ILE A 143 1.92 -14.61 -3.05
C ILE A 143 2.70 -13.46 -2.40
N ALA A 144 2.90 -13.50 -1.09
CA ALA A 144 3.69 -12.50 -0.36
C ALA A 144 5.15 -12.44 -0.86
N GLU A 145 5.79 -13.59 -1.06
CA GLU A 145 7.13 -13.70 -1.64
C GLU A 145 7.21 -13.12 -3.05
N ARG A 146 6.22 -13.44 -3.90
CA ARG A 146 6.13 -12.86 -5.24
C ARG A 146 6.03 -11.34 -5.18
N ILE A 147 5.14 -10.81 -4.34
CA ILE A 147 4.98 -9.36 -4.17
C ILE A 147 6.29 -8.74 -3.67
N TYR A 148 6.95 -9.37 -2.70
CA TYR A 148 8.24 -8.91 -2.16
C TYR A 148 9.35 -8.87 -3.22
N ASN A 149 9.38 -9.83 -4.15
CA ASN A 149 10.40 -9.86 -5.21
C ASN A 149 10.14 -8.83 -6.33
N GLU A 150 8.91 -8.32 -6.46
CA GLU A 150 8.52 -7.32 -7.45
C GLU A 150 8.71 -5.87 -6.96
N ILE A 151 9.05 -5.66 -5.68
CA ILE A 151 9.24 -4.34 -5.07
C ILE A 151 10.71 -3.95 -4.98
#